data_AF-A0A9E3QYA6-F1
#
_entry.id   AF-A0A9E3QYA6-F1
#
_cell.length_a   1.000
_cell.length_b   1.000
_cell.length_c   1.000
_cell.angle_alpha   90.00
_cell.angle_beta   90.00
_cell.angle_gamma   90.00
#
_symmetry.space_group_name_H-M   'P 1'
#
loop_
_entity.id
_entity.type
_entity.pdbx_description
1 polymer ?
#
loop_
_entity_poly.entity_id
_entity_poly.type
_entity_poly.pdbx_seq_one_letter_code
_entity_poly.pdbx_strand_id
1 'polypeptide(L)'
;MTREQELGLLSALLDTVMVLAPRGWTQVRLLVRGDHHQLALESLESKGAGAKDAPPPPRLGIELREEAARLSEGLGALADLVHAHGKHWHGGALELSRAEGHVEFKALDEQGAVTFLDRMSADEVALQVMTEELFDALGGTERAFQSLQHGLEAALGRIRSLTVRGEQLEVACASGTFTLPVVELGRYALDDFTWRWSFERSPRVRALAAPEARPRGLSALWRGQLWCDLGFAWTLCTHVVVSLGARGILRVDEGREAVLLAVSALPALD
;
A
#
# COMPACT_ATOMS: atom_id res chain seq x y z
N MET A 1 -22.07 -15.12 -3.46
CA MET A 1 -21.03 -14.27 -2.85
C MET A 1 -21.67 -13.50 -1.70
N THR A 2 -20.98 -13.31 -0.58
CA THR A 2 -21.47 -12.48 0.55
C THR A 2 -21.10 -11.01 0.33
N ARG A 3 -21.85 -10.05 0.90
CA ARG A 3 -21.51 -8.61 0.80
C ARG A 3 -20.07 -8.30 1.24
N GLU A 4 -19.56 -9.02 2.23
CA GLU A 4 -18.17 -8.89 2.68
C GLU A 4 -17.16 -9.23 1.58
N GLN A 5 -17.40 -10.30 0.80
CA GLN A 5 -16.56 -10.67 -0.34
C GLN A 5 -16.66 -9.64 -1.47
N GLU A 6 -17.86 -9.09 -1.73
CA GLU A 6 -18.06 -8.02 -2.72
C GLU A 6 -17.27 -6.77 -2.33
N LEU A 7 -17.36 -6.36 -1.07
CA LEU A 7 -16.64 -5.21 -0.54
C LEU A 7 -15.12 -5.41 -0.57
N GLY A 8 -14.65 -6.62 -0.30
CA GLY A 8 -13.23 -6.96 -0.45
C GLY A 8 -12.74 -6.73 -1.88
N LEU A 9 -13.50 -7.18 -2.87
CA LEU A 9 -13.19 -6.98 -4.29
C LEU A 9 -13.24 -5.50 -4.69
N LEU A 10 -14.33 -4.79 -4.37
CA LEU A 10 -14.48 -3.38 -4.72
C LEU A 10 -13.43 -2.49 -4.06
N SER A 11 -13.08 -2.79 -2.80
CA SER A 11 -12.00 -2.08 -2.09
C SER A 11 -10.64 -2.33 -2.73
N ALA A 12 -10.34 -3.58 -3.12
CA ALA A 12 -9.10 -3.91 -3.81
C ALA A 12 -8.99 -3.21 -5.18
N LEU A 13 -10.07 -3.20 -5.96
CA LEU A 13 -10.13 -2.47 -7.24
C LEU A 13 -9.90 -0.96 -7.04
N LEU A 14 -10.51 -0.39 -5.99
CA LEU A 14 -10.33 1.02 -5.65
C LEU A 14 -8.91 1.34 -5.21
N ASP A 15 -8.28 0.47 -4.40
CA ASP A 15 -6.88 0.58 -3.99
C ASP A 15 -5.95 0.60 -5.20
N THR A 16 -6.13 -0.32 -6.14
CA THR A 16 -5.38 -0.37 -7.40
C THR A 16 -5.59 0.88 -8.25
N VAL A 17 -6.83 1.38 -8.36
CA VAL A 17 -7.11 2.63 -9.09
C VAL A 17 -6.44 3.83 -8.40
N MET A 18 -6.37 3.89 -7.08
CA MET A 18 -5.66 4.95 -6.37
C MET A 18 -4.15 4.94 -6.63
N VAL A 19 -3.55 3.77 -6.89
CA VAL A 19 -2.13 3.65 -7.24
C VAL A 19 -1.89 4.06 -8.71
N LEU A 20 -2.78 3.68 -9.62
CA LEU A 20 -2.59 3.86 -11.06
C LEU A 20 -3.04 5.23 -11.58
N ALA A 21 -4.10 5.80 -11.00
CA ALA A 21 -4.66 7.07 -11.44
C ALA A 21 -3.90 8.27 -10.84
N PRO A 22 -3.84 9.42 -11.55
CA PRO A 22 -3.32 10.66 -10.98
C PRO A 22 -4.08 11.07 -9.72
N ARG A 23 -3.37 11.54 -8.70
CA ARG A 23 -3.96 11.99 -7.42
C ARG A 23 -5.06 13.04 -7.63
N GLY A 24 -6.03 13.09 -6.72
CA GLY A 24 -7.12 14.08 -6.77
C GLY A 24 -8.10 13.89 -7.92
N TRP A 25 -8.18 12.67 -8.48
CA TRP A 25 -9.20 12.31 -9.44
C TRP A 25 -10.59 12.27 -8.78
N THR A 26 -11.61 12.67 -9.53
CA THR A 26 -13.03 12.57 -9.14
C THR A 26 -13.78 11.55 -9.97
N GLN A 27 -13.27 11.24 -11.16
CA GLN A 27 -13.78 10.16 -12.01
C GLN A 27 -12.61 9.46 -12.69
N VAL A 28 -12.63 8.14 -12.70
CA VAL A 28 -11.74 7.28 -13.50
C VAL A 28 -12.58 6.41 -14.40
N ARG A 29 -12.18 6.30 -15.66
CA ARG A 29 -12.76 5.39 -16.64
C ARG A 29 -11.69 4.42 -17.09
N LEU A 30 -11.91 3.15 -16.84
CA LEU A 30 -11.07 2.05 -17.29
C LEU A 30 -11.68 1.49 -18.57
N LEU A 31 -10.97 1.56 -19.69
CA LEU A 31 -11.38 0.87 -20.90
C LEU A 31 -10.95 -0.58 -20.81
N VAL A 32 -11.92 -1.48 -20.99
CA VAL A 32 -11.74 -2.92 -20.76
C VAL A 32 -12.07 -3.66 -22.03
N ARG A 33 -11.12 -4.45 -22.50
CA ARG A 33 -11.26 -5.33 -23.66
C ARG A 33 -11.23 -6.79 -23.24
N GLY A 34 -11.79 -7.66 -24.07
CA GLY A 34 -11.73 -9.11 -23.88
C GLY A 34 -13.10 -9.75 -23.84
N ASP A 35 -13.16 -10.96 -23.31
CA ASP A 35 -14.39 -11.69 -23.04
C ASP A 35 -14.53 -12.00 -21.54
N HIS A 36 -15.64 -12.65 -21.16
CA HIS A 36 -16.01 -12.92 -19.76
C HIS A 36 -14.92 -13.67 -18.95
N HIS A 37 -13.91 -14.27 -19.61
CA HIS A 37 -12.81 -15.00 -18.97
C HIS A 37 -11.43 -14.36 -19.16
N GLN A 38 -11.30 -13.35 -20.01
CA GLN A 38 -10.03 -12.67 -20.31
C GLN A 38 -10.20 -11.16 -20.42
N LEU A 39 -10.82 -10.54 -19.42
CA LEU A 39 -10.89 -9.08 -19.35
C LEU A 39 -9.50 -8.50 -19.06
N ALA A 40 -9.11 -7.51 -19.85
CA ALA A 40 -7.83 -6.81 -19.74
C ALA A 40 -8.04 -5.30 -19.77
N LEU A 41 -7.28 -4.60 -18.92
CA LEU A 41 -7.19 -3.15 -18.97
C LEU A 41 -6.48 -2.73 -20.27
N GLU A 42 -7.14 -1.90 -21.08
CA GLU A 42 -6.56 -1.31 -22.27
C GLU A 42 -6.00 0.08 -21.99
N SER A 43 -6.78 0.91 -21.31
CA SER A 43 -6.38 2.26 -20.91
C SER A 43 -7.10 2.72 -19.66
N LEU A 44 -6.53 3.74 -19.02
CA LEU A 44 -7.08 4.44 -17.88
C LEU A 44 -7.19 5.93 -18.23
N GLU A 45 -8.39 6.47 -18.11
CA GLU A 45 -8.68 7.89 -18.27
C GLU A 45 -9.16 8.47 -16.94
N SER A 46 -8.75 9.68 -16.61
CA SER A 46 -9.13 10.32 -15.34
C SER A 46 -9.56 11.77 -15.54
N LYS A 47 -10.53 12.21 -14.74
CA LYS A 47 -10.93 13.62 -14.55
C LYS A 47 -10.73 14.01 -13.09
N GLY A 48 -10.50 15.31 -12.85
CA GLY A 48 -10.35 15.86 -11.50
C GLY A 48 -9.31 16.97 -11.43
N ALA A 49 -9.22 17.61 -10.26
CA ALA A 49 -8.34 18.77 -10.04
C ALA A 49 -6.85 18.43 -10.23
N GLY A 50 -6.44 17.19 -9.97
CA GLY A 50 -5.05 16.75 -10.14
C GLY A 50 -4.65 16.32 -11.56
N ALA A 51 -5.56 16.29 -12.54
CA ALA A 51 -5.25 15.79 -13.88
C ALA A 51 -4.26 16.68 -14.68
N LYS A 52 -3.98 17.91 -14.22
CA LYS A 52 -3.03 18.82 -14.90
C LYS A 52 -1.77 19.12 -14.09
N ASP A 53 -1.86 19.17 -12.76
CA ASP A 53 -0.75 19.56 -11.87
C ASP A 53 -0.71 18.73 -10.56
N ALA A 54 -1.11 17.44 -10.60
CA ALA A 54 -1.00 16.59 -9.42
C ALA A 54 0.45 16.51 -8.95
N PRO A 55 0.71 16.64 -7.63
CA PRO A 55 2.02 16.31 -7.09
C PRO A 55 2.34 14.85 -7.43
N PRO A 56 3.63 14.52 -7.66
CA PRO A 56 4.01 13.14 -7.92
C PRO A 56 3.57 12.26 -6.73
N PRO A 57 3.04 11.06 -6.99
CA PRO A 57 2.72 10.14 -5.91
C PRO A 57 4.01 9.80 -5.14
N PRO A 58 3.91 9.51 -3.83
CA PRO A 58 5.06 9.03 -3.07
C PRO A 58 5.59 7.74 -3.67
N ARG A 59 6.87 7.41 -3.40
CA ARG A 59 7.44 6.14 -3.84
C ARG A 59 6.86 4.96 -3.07
N LEU A 60 5.81 4.36 -3.61
CA LEU A 60 5.10 3.23 -3.00
C LEU A 60 5.86 1.90 -3.06
N GLY A 61 6.92 1.79 -3.88
CA GLY A 61 7.62 0.52 -4.08
C GLY A 61 6.74 -0.56 -4.73
N ILE A 62 5.68 -0.14 -5.43
CA ILE A 62 4.76 -0.98 -6.21
C ILE A 62 5.13 -0.83 -7.68
N GLU A 63 5.28 -1.95 -8.37
CA GLU A 63 5.50 -1.96 -9.82
C GLU A 63 4.18 -1.70 -10.55
N LEU A 64 4.03 -0.51 -11.14
CA LEU A 64 2.77 -0.09 -11.79
C LEU A 64 2.28 -1.05 -12.87
N ARG A 65 3.19 -1.75 -13.55
CA ARG A 65 2.84 -2.76 -14.56
C ARG A 65 2.21 -4.00 -13.94
N GLU A 66 2.73 -4.45 -12.80
CA GLU A 66 2.16 -5.59 -12.07
C GLU A 66 0.81 -5.20 -11.47
N GLU A 67 0.70 -3.98 -10.97
CA GLU A 67 -0.55 -3.45 -10.41
C GLU A 67 -1.64 -3.31 -11.49
N ALA A 68 -1.29 -2.91 -12.72
CA ALA A 68 -2.22 -2.94 -13.85
C ALA A 68 -2.63 -4.37 -14.28
N ALA A 69 -1.74 -5.35 -14.13
CA ALA A 69 -2.07 -6.75 -14.38
C ALA A 69 -3.04 -7.28 -13.30
N ARG A 70 -2.81 -6.97 -12.02
CA ARG A 70 -3.73 -7.27 -10.92
C ARG A 70 -5.09 -6.62 -11.12
N LEU A 71 -5.13 -5.38 -11.62
CA LEU A 71 -6.40 -4.73 -11.99
C LEU A 71 -7.15 -5.58 -13.01
N SER A 72 -6.45 -6.08 -14.04
CA SER A 72 -7.06 -6.94 -15.07
C SER A 72 -7.63 -8.24 -14.49
N GLU A 73 -6.92 -8.89 -13.56
CA GLU A 73 -7.43 -10.05 -12.82
C GLU A 73 -8.69 -9.69 -11.99
N GLY A 74 -8.65 -8.54 -11.31
CA GLY A 74 -9.79 -8.02 -10.55
C GLY A 74 -11.00 -7.70 -11.42
N LEU A 75 -10.82 -7.29 -12.68
CA LEU A 75 -11.92 -7.08 -13.63
C LEU A 75 -12.63 -8.40 -13.97
N GLY A 76 -11.90 -9.51 -14.07
CA GLY A 76 -12.51 -10.84 -14.22
C GLY A 76 -13.38 -11.21 -13.02
N ALA A 77 -12.86 -11.02 -11.80
CA ALA A 77 -13.63 -11.24 -10.57
C ALA A 77 -14.85 -10.31 -10.47
N LEU A 78 -14.75 -9.07 -10.98
CA LEU A 78 -15.90 -8.17 -11.08
C LEU A 78 -16.95 -8.69 -12.06
N ALA A 79 -16.54 -9.23 -13.21
CA ALA A 79 -17.50 -9.83 -14.14
C ALA A 79 -18.24 -11.02 -13.52
N ASP A 80 -17.56 -11.85 -12.73
CA ASP A 80 -18.20 -12.92 -11.95
C ASP A 80 -19.18 -12.38 -10.90
N LEU A 81 -18.84 -11.27 -10.22
CA LEU A 81 -19.75 -10.55 -9.34
C LEU A 81 -21.00 -10.06 -10.09
N VAL A 82 -20.82 -9.39 -11.23
CA VAL A 82 -21.94 -8.93 -12.07
C VAL A 82 -22.83 -10.11 -12.48
N HIS A 83 -22.22 -11.26 -12.82
CA HIS A 83 -22.94 -12.48 -13.13
C HIS A 83 -23.75 -13.04 -11.96
N ALA A 84 -23.19 -13.03 -10.74
CA ALA A 84 -23.89 -13.43 -9.54
C ALA A 84 -25.14 -12.56 -9.23
N HIS A 85 -25.18 -11.33 -9.73
CA HIS A 85 -26.35 -10.43 -9.68
C HIS A 85 -27.34 -10.62 -10.83
N GLY A 86 -27.18 -11.68 -11.64
CA GLY A 86 -28.08 -12.01 -12.76
C GLY A 86 -27.89 -11.09 -13.98
N LYS A 87 -26.73 -10.45 -14.11
CA LYS A 87 -26.34 -9.61 -15.23
C LYS A 87 -25.18 -10.26 -16.00
N HIS A 88 -24.77 -9.68 -17.11
CA HIS A 88 -23.64 -10.19 -17.89
C HIS A 88 -22.82 -9.00 -18.39
N TRP A 89 -21.55 -8.95 -18.01
CA TRP A 89 -20.64 -7.89 -18.44
C TRP A 89 -19.42 -8.51 -19.11
N HIS A 90 -19.23 -8.18 -20.39
CA HIS A 90 -18.20 -8.76 -21.25
C HIS A 90 -17.07 -7.76 -21.56
N GLY A 91 -16.99 -6.63 -20.85
CA GLY A 91 -16.09 -5.52 -21.18
C GLY A 91 -16.84 -4.31 -21.75
N GLY A 92 -16.08 -3.31 -22.19
CA GLY A 92 -16.56 -1.97 -22.52
C GLY A 92 -15.85 -0.93 -21.65
N ALA A 93 -16.43 -0.58 -20.51
CA ALA A 93 -15.75 0.25 -19.52
C ALA A 93 -16.18 -0.02 -18.07
N LEU A 94 -15.26 0.23 -17.14
CA LEU A 94 -15.58 0.38 -15.72
C LEU A 94 -15.35 1.84 -15.32
N GLU A 95 -16.41 2.52 -14.89
CA GLU A 95 -16.32 3.88 -14.36
C GLU A 95 -16.36 3.86 -12.84
N LEU A 96 -15.41 4.56 -12.23
CA LEU A 96 -15.35 4.84 -10.81
C LEU A 96 -15.54 6.33 -10.61
N SER A 97 -16.49 6.72 -9.76
CA SER A 97 -16.73 8.12 -9.41
C SER A 97 -16.63 8.33 -7.91
N ARG A 98 -15.83 9.32 -7.51
CA ARG A 98 -15.67 9.74 -6.12
C ARG A 98 -16.50 10.99 -5.87
N ALA A 99 -17.32 10.93 -4.84
CA ALA A 99 -18.01 12.07 -4.28
C ALA A 99 -17.86 12.06 -2.76
N GLU A 100 -18.32 13.12 -2.09
CA GLU A 100 -18.19 13.22 -0.64
C GLU A 100 -18.86 12.02 0.05
N GLY A 101 -18.06 11.25 0.79
CA GLY A 101 -18.52 10.09 1.56
C GLY A 101 -19.02 8.89 0.75
N HIS A 102 -18.70 8.76 -0.54
CA HIS A 102 -18.98 7.52 -1.27
C HIS A 102 -18.16 7.37 -2.56
N VAL A 103 -18.03 6.12 -3.00
CA VAL A 103 -17.51 5.76 -4.31
C VAL A 103 -18.54 4.92 -5.05
N GLU A 104 -18.76 5.27 -6.31
CA GLU A 104 -19.69 4.56 -7.19
C GLU A 104 -18.91 3.80 -8.27
N PHE A 105 -19.33 2.57 -8.55
CA PHE A 105 -18.78 1.69 -9.58
C PHE A 105 -19.87 1.42 -10.62
N LYS A 106 -19.56 1.68 -11.88
CA LYS A 106 -20.46 1.46 -13.02
C LYS A 106 -19.78 0.61 -14.07
N ALA A 107 -20.26 -0.61 -14.29
CA ALA A 107 -19.85 -1.41 -15.43
C ALA A 107 -20.73 -1.06 -16.63
N LEU A 108 -20.10 -0.67 -17.73
CA LEU A 108 -20.72 -0.28 -18.99
C LEU A 108 -20.36 -1.29 -20.08
N ASP A 109 -21.33 -1.63 -20.92
CA ASP A 109 -21.06 -2.42 -22.13
C ASP A 109 -20.36 -1.58 -23.22
N GLU A 110 -20.07 -2.20 -24.36
CA GLU A 110 -19.42 -1.55 -25.51
C GLU A 110 -20.24 -0.39 -26.09
N GLN A 111 -21.57 -0.40 -25.92
CA GLN A 111 -22.47 0.66 -26.35
C GLN A 111 -22.60 1.78 -25.30
N GLY A 112 -22.00 1.60 -24.12
CA GLY A 112 -22.05 2.55 -23.01
C GLY A 112 -23.29 2.41 -22.12
N ALA A 113 -24.07 1.34 -22.26
CA ALA A 113 -25.21 1.10 -21.39
C ALA A 113 -24.76 0.49 -20.05
N VAL A 114 -25.41 0.94 -18.96
CA VAL A 114 -25.09 0.48 -17.61
C VAL A 114 -25.56 -0.96 -17.42
N THR A 115 -24.62 -1.85 -17.20
CA THR A 115 -24.86 -3.27 -16.92
C THR A 115 -24.92 -3.56 -15.42
N PHE A 116 -24.08 -2.84 -14.65
CA PHE A 116 -23.99 -2.99 -13.20
C PHE A 116 -23.67 -1.66 -12.53
N LEU A 117 -24.19 -1.48 -11.32
CA LEU A 117 -24.00 -0.31 -10.48
C LEU A 117 -23.90 -0.76 -9.02
N ASP A 118 -22.81 -0.40 -8.34
CA ASP A 118 -22.68 -0.54 -6.89
C ASP A 118 -22.07 0.74 -6.30
N ARG A 119 -22.29 0.92 -5.00
CA ARG A 119 -21.83 2.08 -4.24
C ARG A 119 -21.25 1.63 -2.91
N MET A 120 -20.03 2.09 -2.65
CA MET A 120 -19.42 2.06 -1.32
C MET A 120 -19.80 3.33 -0.55
N SER A 121 -20.36 3.14 0.64
CA SER A 121 -20.63 4.16 1.65
C SER A 121 -19.34 4.72 2.26
N ALA A 122 -19.44 5.80 3.03
CA ALA A 122 -18.29 6.43 3.68
C ALA A 122 -17.53 5.46 4.60
N ASP A 123 -18.26 4.60 5.32
CA ASP A 123 -17.67 3.63 6.25
C ASP A 123 -16.97 2.49 5.48
N GLU A 124 -17.52 2.07 4.35
CA GLU A 124 -16.88 1.08 3.47
C GLU A 124 -15.64 1.67 2.77
N VAL A 125 -15.70 2.93 2.34
CA VAL A 125 -14.53 3.64 1.77
C VAL A 125 -13.45 3.84 2.83
N ALA A 126 -13.80 4.01 4.10
CA ALA A 126 -12.81 4.10 5.18
C ALA A 126 -12.03 2.79 5.39
N LEU A 127 -12.50 1.67 4.85
CA LEU A 127 -11.75 0.41 4.82
C LEU A 127 -10.63 0.43 3.77
N GLN A 128 -10.60 1.37 2.84
CA GLN A 128 -9.60 1.46 1.79
C GLN A 128 -8.16 1.57 2.34
N VAL A 129 -7.19 0.85 1.76
CA VAL A 129 -5.77 0.88 2.19
C VAL A 129 -5.04 2.08 1.59
N MET A 130 -5.22 2.31 0.29
CA MET A 130 -4.57 3.36 -0.50
C MET A 130 -5.44 4.60 -0.54
N THR A 131 -5.00 5.67 0.11
CA THR A 131 -5.81 6.87 0.33
C THR A 131 -4.96 8.12 0.10
N GLU A 132 -5.61 9.26 -0.15
CA GLU A 132 -4.89 10.52 -0.35
C GLU A 132 -4.13 10.93 0.91
N GLU A 133 -4.73 10.76 2.09
CA GLU A 133 -4.08 11.09 3.35
C GLU A 133 -2.87 10.20 3.61
N LEU A 134 -2.92 8.91 3.23
CA LEU A 134 -1.77 8.03 3.33
C LEU A 134 -0.66 8.50 2.39
N PHE A 135 -1.02 8.87 1.16
CA PHE A 135 -0.07 9.39 0.20
C PHE A 135 0.59 10.69 0.68
N ASP A 136 -0.17 11.56 1.34
CA ASP A 136 0.35 12.79 1.95
C ASP A 136 1.28 12.50 3.13
N ALA A 137 0.93 11.55 4.00
CA ALA A 137 1.77 11.15 5.13
C ALA A 137 3.11 10.55 4.68
N LEU A 138 3.08 9.72 3.63
CA LEU A 138 4.28 9.14 3.03
C LEU A 138 5.11 10.20 2.30
N GLY A 139 4.48 11.02 1.45
CA GLY A 139 5.16 12.10 0.72
C GLY A 139 5.80 13.13 1.65
N GLY A 140 5.14 13.46 2.77
CA GLY A 140 5.67 14.36 3.80
C GLY A 140 6.89 13.83 4.54
N THR A 141 7.11 12.51 4.55
CA THR A 141 8.23 11.87 5.28
C THR A 141 9.33 11.33 4.36
N GLU A 142 9.08 11.22 3.06
CA GLU A 142 9.98 10.58 2.10
C GLU A 142 11.39 11.20 2.06
N ARG A 143 11.50 12.53 1.97
CA ARG A 143 12.79 13.21 1.91
C ARG A 143 13.60 13.04 3.19
N ALA A 144 12.93 13.12 4.35
CA ALA A 144 13.56 12.91 5.64
C ALA A 144 14.07 11.47 5.75
N PHE A 145 13.25 10.50 5.37
CA PHE A 145 13.62 9.11 5.32
C PHE A 145 14.83 8.83 4.41
N GLN A 146 14.85 9.39 3.19
CA GLN A 146 16.00 9.25 2.28
C GLN A 146 17.29 9.78 2.90
N SER A 147 17.22 10.92 3.60
CA SER A 147 18.37 11.50 4.31
C SER A 147 18.86 10.58 5.43
N LEU A 148 17.93 9.94 6.17
CA LEU A 148 18.25 8.96 7.20
C LEU A 148 18.90 7.70 6.60
N GLN A 149 18.35 7.15 5.52
CA GLN A 149 18.96 6.00 4.82
C GLN A 149 20.38 6.30 4.36
N HIS A 150 20.61 7.47 3.76
CA HIS A 150 21.95 7.84 3.31
C HIS A 150 22.94 7.98 4.48
N GLY A 151 22.48 8.52 5.62
CA GLY A 151 23.29 8.58 6.83
C GLY A 151 23.61 7.20 7.41
N LEU A 152 22.64 6.27 7.39
CA LEU A 152 22.83 4.88 7.80
C LEU A 152 23.85 4.16 6.91
N GLU A 153 23.72 4.30 5.59
CA GLU A 153 24.63 3.73 4.59
C GLU A 153 26.05 4.28 4.73
N ALA A 154 26.19 5.60 4.90
CA ALA A 154 27.49 6.23 5.12
C ALA A 154 28.15 5.74 6.42
N ALA A 155 27.36 5.48 7.46
CA ALA A 155 27.86 5.05 8.76
C ALA A 155 28.27 3.58 8.80
N LEU A 156 27.46 2.69 8.22
CA LEU A 156 27.70 1.24 8.28
C LEU A 156 28.52 0.72 7.11
N GLY A 157 28.58 1.46 6.00
CA GLY A 157 29.20 1.01 4.76
C GLY A 157 28.55 -0.28 4.24
N ARG A 158 29.36 -1.15 3.63
CA ARG A 158 28.87 -2.42 3.07
C ARG A 158 28.60 -3.45 4.18
N ILE A 159 27.32 -3.68 4.45
CA ILE A 159 26.82 -4.72 5.35
C ILE A 159 27.09 -6.11 4.76
N ARG A 160 27.61 -7.03 5.59
CA ARG A 160 27.91 -8.43 5.25
C ARG A 160 26.90 -9.39 5.87
N SER A 161 26.51 -9.14 7.12
CA SER A 161 25.49 -9.94 7.81
C SER A 161 24.76 -9.12 8.88
N LEU A 162 23.53 -9.53 9.16
CA LEU A 162 22.64 -8.95 10.15
C LEU A 162 22.10 -10.08 11.03
N THR A 163 22.21 -9.93 12.35
CA THR A 163 21.72 -10.92 13.31
C THR A 163 20.93 -10.24 14.42
N VAL A 164 19.63 -10.54 14.52
CA VAL A 164 18.74 -9.97 15.55
C VAL A 164 18.93 -10.69 16.88
N ARG A 165 19.07 -9.93 17.97
CA ARG A 165 19.14 -10.43 19.34
C ARG A 165 18.27 -9.56 20.26
N GLY A 166 16.97 -9.81 20.26
CA GLY A 166 15.99 -8.99 20.99
C GLY A 166 15.93 -7.58 20.39
N GLU A 167 16.11 -6.54 21.22
CA GLU A 167 16.13 -5.13 20.79
C GLU A 167 17.51 -4.65 20.30
N GLN A 168 18.42 -5.59 20.05
CA GLN A 168 19.75 -5.30 19.52
C GLN A 168 19.94 -6.00 18.18
N LEU A 169 20.60 -5.33 17.26
CA LEU A 169 20.99 -5.86 15.97
C LEU A 169 22.51 -5.89 15.88
N GLU A 170 23.07 -7.08 15.72
CA GLU A 170 24.48 -7.25 15.41
C GLU A 170 24.67 -7.06 13.90
N VAL A 171 25.47 -6.06 13.51
CA VAL A 171 25.77 -5.70 12.12
C VAL A 171 27.24 -5.97 11.86
N ALA A 172 27.53 -6.98 11.04
CA ALA A 172 28.89 -7.17 10.53
C ALA A 172 29.02 -6.48 9.18
N CYS A 173 30.04 -5.65 9.04
CA CYS A 173 30.32 -4.89 7.82
C CYS A 173 31.83 -4.90 7.52
N ALA A 174 32.25 -4.18 6.49
CA ALA A 174 33.66 -4.17 6.09
C ALA A 174 34.59 -3.55 7.16
N SER A 175 34.10 -2.60 7.95
CA SER A 175 34.86 -1.89 8.99
C SER A 175 34.88 -2.60 10.35
N GLY A 176 34.02 -3.61 10.56
CA GLY A 176 33.95 -4.36 11.81
C GLY A 176 32.54 -4.86 12.12
N THR A 177 32.34 -5.26 13.38
CA THR A 177 31.03 -5.67 13.90
C THR A 177 30.54 -4.66 14.92
N PHE A 178 29.30 -4.19 14.74
CA PHE A 178 28.64 -3.23 15.60
C PHE A 178 27.37 -3.83 16.20
N THR A 179 26.95 -3.31 17.35
CA THR A 179 25.62 -3.61 17.90
C THR A 179 24.79 -2.32 17.89
N LEU A 180 23.62 -2.38 17.27
CA LEU A 180 22.72 -1.24 17.12
C LEU A 180 21.43 -1.46 17.91
N PRO A 181 20.95 -0.47 18.68
CA PRO A 181 19.63 -0.53 19.27
C PRO A 181 18.57 -0.39 18.17
N VAL A 182 17.65 -1.35 18.10
CA VAL A 182 16.62 -1.43 17.07
C VAL A 182 15.22 -1.52 17.65
N VAL A 183 14.24 -1.08 16.86
CA VAL A 183 12.82 -1.26 17.14
C VAL A 183 12.23 -2.08 15.99
N GLU A 184 11.65 -3.24 16.30
CA GLU A 184 10.89 -4.00 15.30
C GLU A 184 9.63 -3.22 14.90
N LEU A 185 9.53 -2.85 13.62
CA LEU A 185 8.36 -2.16 13.08
C LEU A 185 7.27 -3.15 12.69
N GLY A 186 7.68 -4.30 12.16
CA GLY A 186 6.80 -5.36 11.73
C GLY A 186 7.53 -6.46 10.98
N ARG A 187 6.75 -7.43 10.52
CA ARG A 187 7.19 -8.62 9.80
C ARG A 187 6.39 -8.76 8.51
N TYR A 188 7.10 -9.07 7.45
CA TYR A 188 6.53 -9.36 6.14
C TYR A 188 6.68 -10.84 5.84
N ALA A 189 5.58 -11.56 5.70
CA ALA A 189 5.59 -12.96 5.29
C ALA A 189 5.64 -13.03 3.75
N LEU A 190 6.69 -13.66 3.23
CA LEU A 190 7.01 -13.67 1.80
C LEU A 190 6.08 -14.59 0.99
N ASP A 191 5.61 -15.67 1.60
CA ASP A 191 4.80 -16.69 0.92
C ASP A 191 3.34 -16.24 0.69
N ASP A 192 2.81 -15.39 1.58
CA ASP A 192 1.40 -14.95 1.59
C ASP A 192 1.25 -13.44 1.42
N PHE A 193 2.32 -12.74 1.03
CA PHE A 193 2.35 -11.30 0.74
C PHE A 193 1.72 -10.45 1.84
N THR A 194 1.99 -10.81 3.10
CA THR A 194 1.30 -10.19 4.22
C THR A 194 2.26 -9.45 5.14
N TRP A 195 1.98 -8.16 5.37
CA TRP A 195 2.58 -7.35 6.42
C TRP A 195 1.83 -7.43 7.74
N ARG A 196 2.57 -7.57 8.85
CA ARG A 196 2.06 -7.54 10.23
C ARG A 196 2.84 -6.51 11.05
N TRP A 197 2.14 -5.57 11.66
CA TRP A 197 2.77 -4.56 12.50
C TRP A 197 3.16 -5.10 13.88
N SER A 198 4.24 -4.59 14.45
CA SER A 198 4.72 -4.99 15.78
C SER A 198 4.10 -4.18 16.94
N PHE A 199 2.93 -3.55 16.77
CA PHE A 199 2.31 -2.71 17.81
C PHE A 199 2.09 -3.43 19.15
N GLU A 200 1.85 -4.74 19.15
CA GLU A 200 1.69 -5.50 20.38
C GLU A 200 3.01 -5.68 21.15
N ARG A 201 4.13 -5.74 20.41
CA ARG A 201 5.47 -5.99 20.97
C ARG A 201 6.24 -4.70 21.25
N SER A 202 5.98 -3.65 20.47
CA SER A 202 6.65 -2.36 20.58
C SER A 202 5.68 -1.24 20.96
N PRO A 203 5.71 -0.78 22.22
CA PRO A 203 4.92 0.35 22.69
C PRO A 203 5.20 1.63 21.89
N ARG A 204 6.42 1.80 21.36
CA ARG A 204 6.80 2.96 20.54
C ARG A 204 6.08 2.95 19.20
N VAL A 205 6.03 1.80 18.54
CA VAL A 205 5.31 1.66 17.26
C VAL A 205 3.81 1.77 17.54
N ARG A 206 3.31 1.18 18.63
CA ARG A 206 1.89 1.33 19.06
C ARG A 206 1.50 2.78 19.29
N ALA A 207 2.37 3.58 19.92
CA ALA A 207 2.06 4.98 20.21
C ALA A 207 1.92 5.82 18.93
N LEU A 208 2.74 5.55 17.92
CA LEU A 208 2.71 6.27 16.65
C LEU A 208 1.55 5.84 15.77
N ALA A 209 1.38 4.52 15.63
CA ALA A 209 0.33 3.98 14.82
C ALA A 209 -1.02 3.99 15.54
N ALA A 210 -1.09 4.20 16.85
CA ALA A 210 -2.31 4.37 17.64
C ALA A 210 -3.53 3.54 17.12
N PRO A 211 -3.46 2.19 17.08
CA PRO A 211 -4.48 1.33 16.44
C PRO A 211 -5.92 1.58 16.94
N GLU A 212 -6.07 2.14 18.13
CA GLU A 212 -7.38 2.49 18.73
C GLU A 212 -7.98 3.80 18.21
N ALA A 213 -7.16 4.74 17.72
CA ALA A 213 -7.60 6.10 17.38
C ALA A 213 -8.25 6.21 15.98
N ARG A 214 -8.05 5.20 15.11
CA ARG A 214 -8.55 5.06 13.72
C ARG A 214 -8.89 6.39 13.01
N PRO A 215 -7.91 7.31 12.84
CA PRO A 215 -8.12 8.48 12.00
C PRO A 215 -8.56 8.08 10.60
N ARG A 216 -9.33 8.93 9.93
CA ARG A 216 -9.75 8.67 8.55
C ARG A 216 -8.53 8.73 7.62
N GLY A 217 -8.49 7.84 6.63
CA GLY A 217 -7.57 7.96 5.51
C GLY A 217 -6.13 7.47 5.71
N LEU A 218 -5.73 6.83 6.80
CA LEU A 218 -4.43 6.10 6.89
C LEU A 218 -4.60 4.64 7.34
N SER A 219 -5.70 4.00 6.95
CA SER A 219 -6.11 2.66 7.43
C SER A 219 -4.97 1.63 7.42
N ALA A 220 -4.03 1.72 6.45
CA ALA A 220 -2.83 0.90 6.36
C ALA A 220 -1.97 0.91 7.64
N LEU A 221 -1.84 2.06 8.32
CA LEU A 221 -1.09 2.21 9.57
C LEU A 221 -1.83 1.62 10.78
N TRP A 222 -3.15 1.45 10.71
CA TRP A 222 -3.98 0.99 11.84
C TRP A 222 -4.40 -0.47 11.77
N ARG A 223 -4.28 -1.09 10.59
CA ARG A 223 -4.54 -2.53 10.41
C ARG A 223 -3.49 -3.34 11.15
N GLY A 224 -3.90 -4.35 11.92
CA GLY A 224 -2.93 -5.28 12.53
C GLY A 224 -2.18 -6.09 11.47
N GLN A 225 -2.87 -6.44 10.39
CA GLN A 225 -2.37 -7.19 9.26
C GLN A 225 -2.93 -6.62 7.96
N LEU A 226 -2.11 -6.56 6.91
CA LEU A 226 -2.54 -6.12 5.59
C LEU A 226 -1.80 -6.91 4.50
N TRP A 227 -2.50 -7.21 3.42
CA TRP A 227 -1.93 -7.84 2.23
C TRP A 227 -1.33 -6.76 1.35
N CYS A 228 -0.05 -6.89 1.01
CA CYS A 228 0.66 -5.94 0.17
C CYS A 228 2.00 -6.50 -0.33
N ASP A 229 2.62 -5.79 -1.27
CA ASP A 229 3.99 -6.07 -1.65
C ASP A 229 5.00 -5.62 -0.60
N LEU A 230 6.14 -6.30 -0.55
CA LEU A 230 7.24 -5.96 0.36
C LEU A 230 7.71 -4.51 0.16
N GLY A 231 7.72 -4.03 -1.09
CA GLY A 231 8.08 -2.64 -1.40
C GLY A 231 7.13 -1.65 -0.72
N PHE A 232 5.82 -1.92 -0.76
CA PHE A 232 4.83 -1.10 -0.06
C PHE A 232 4.95 -1.21 1.46
N ALA A 233 5.18 -2.41 2.01
CA ALA A 233 5.45 -2.58 3.44
C ALA A 233 6.66 -1.76 3.90
N TRP A 234 7.73 -1.75 3.10
CA TRP A 234 8.91 -0.92 3.34
C TRP A 234 8.58 0.58 3.28
N THR A 235 7.77 1.00 2.30
CA THR A 235 7.30 2.39 2.20
C THR A 235 6.44 2.79 3.41
N LEU A 236 5.52 1.95 3.87
CA LEU A 236 4.71 2.23 5.08
C LEU A 236 5.59 2.51 6.30
N CYS A 237 6.74 1.84 6.40
CA CYS A 237 7.68 2.04 7.48
C CYS A 237 8.35 3.42 7.46
N THR A 238 8.39 4.14 6.32
CA THR A 238 9.03 5.47 6.21
C THR A 238 8.45 6.48 7.20
N HIS A 239 7.13 6.58 7.25
CA HIS A 239 6.42 7.48 8.16
C HIS A 239 6.73 7.15 9.63
N VAL A 240 6.75 5.86 9.96
CA VAL A 240 7.02 5.38 11.32
C VAL A 240 8.48 5.63 11.72
N VAL A 241 9.44 5.32 10.84
CA VAL A 241 10.88 5.55 11.07
C VAL A 241 11.14 7.03 11.36
N VAL A 242 10.59 7.92 10.54
CA VAL A 242 10.75 9.37 10.73
C VAL A 242 10.11 9.82 12.04
N SER A 243 8.90 9.36 12.33
CA SER A 243 8.17 9.72 13.56
C SER A 243 8.82 9.18 14.83
N LEU A 244 9.54 8.05 14.76
CA LEU A 244 10.33 7.52 15.87
C LEU A 244 11.62 8.30 16.13
N GLY A 245 12.03 9.19 15.21
CA GLY A 245 13.36 9.80 15.22
C GLY A 245 14.47 8.77 14.96
N ALA A 246 14.17 7.67 14.28
CA ALA A 246 15.13 6.63 13.96
C ALA A 246 16.16 7.12 12.92
N ARG A 247 17.31 6.47 12.87
CA ARG A 247 18.44 6.74 11.96
C ARG A 247 18.36 5.99 10.65
N GLY A 248 17.49 5.00 10.55
CA GLY A 248 17.21 4.30 9.31
C GLY A 248 16.41 3.04 9.56
N ILE A 249 16.29 2.21 8.52
CA ILE A 249 15.56 0.95 8.56
C ILE A 249 16.45 -0.12 7.97
N LEU A 250 16.39 -1.32 8.54
CA LEU A 250 17.11 -2.48 8.05
C LEU A 250 16.13 -3.63 7.87
N ARG A 251 16.38 -4.43 6.83
CA ARG A 251 15.68 -5.69 6.58
C ARG A 251 16.55 -6.83 7.05
N VAL A 252 15.98 -7.74 7.83
CA VAL A 252 16.61 -9.03 8.17
C VAL A 252 15.72 -10.15 7.68
N ASP A 253 16.27 -11.04 6.86
CA ASP A 253 15.55 -12.22 6.39
C ASP A 253 15.63 -13.34 7.44
N GLU A 254 14.48 -13.78 7.93
CA GLU A 254 14.32 -14.86 8.91
C GLU A 254 13.52 -16.01 8.27
N GLY A 255 14.19 -16.77 7.40
CA GLY A 255 13.58 -17.89 6.69
C GLY A 255 12.58 -17.42 5.62
N ARG A 256 11.29 -17.53 5.91
CA ARG A 256 10.18 -17.13 5.01
C ARG A 256 9.57 -15.78 5.37
N GLU A 257 10.13 -15.10 6.37
CA GLU A 257 9.73 -13.76 6.77
C GLU A 257 10.88 -12.77 6.59
N ALA A 258 10.54 -11.52 6.30
CA ALA A 258 11.45 -10.39 6.38
C ALA A 258 11.04 -9.51 7.57
N VAL A 259 11.96 -9.30 8.51
CA VAL A 259 11.77 -8.43 9.68
C VAL A 259 12.27 -7.03 9.34
N LEU A 260 11.43 -6.03 9.53
CA LEU A 260 11.79 -4.63 9.30
C LEU A 260 12.06 -3.94 10.63
N LEU A 261 13.27 -3.43 10.77
CA LEU A 261 13.81 -2.88 12.01
C LEU A 261 14.18 -1.41 11.83
N ALA A 262 13.72 -0.53 12.70
CA ALA A 262 14.20 0.84 12.78
C ALA A 262 15.44 0.94 13.68
N VAL A 263 16.54 1.49 13.17
CA VAL A 263 17.75 1.77 13.96
C VAL A 263 17.53 3.03 14.77
N SER A 264 17.49 2.95 16.09
CA SER A 264 17.19 4.14 16.93
C SER A 264 18.40 5.05 17.13
N ALA A 265 19.61 4.49 17.15
CA ALA A 265 20.85 5.25 17.30
C ALA A 265 21.98 4.54 16.57
N LEU A 266 22.93 5.34 16.06
CA LEU A 266 24.18 4.84 15.51
C LEU A 266 25.27 5.02 16.57
N PRO A 267 26.25 4.11 16.64
CA PRO A 267 27.46 4.33 17.43
C PRO A 267 28.16 5.60 16.93
N ALA A 268 28.80 6.33 17.84
CA ALA A 268 29.68 7.42 17.44
C ALA A 268 30.79 6.83 16.55
N LEU A 269 30.92 7.38 15.35
CA LEU A 269 32.04 7.06 14.47
C LEU A 269 33.15 8.04 14.84
N ASP A 270 34.25 7.50 15.38
CA ASP A 270 35.49 8.25 15.65
C ASP A 270 36.22 8.59 14.33
#